data_AF-A0A3D0DFH6-F1
#
_entry.id   AF-A0A3D0DFH6-F1
#
_cell.length_a   1.000
_cell.length_b   1.000
_cell.length_c   1.000
_cell.angle_alpha   90.00
_cell.angle_beta   90.00
_cell.angle_gamma   90.00
#
_symmetry.space_group_name_H-M   'P 1'
#
loop_
_entity.id
_entity.type
_entity.pdbx_description
1 polymer ?
#
loop_
_entity_poly.entity_id
_entity_poly.type
_entity_poly.pdbx_seq_one_letter_code
_entity_poly.pdbx_strand_id
1 'polypeptide(L)'
;NRSSLVRVPMYQLGRESATRVELRSPDPACNPYLAFAAMLAAGYEGIKKGYPLPEPIEENIFEMDSKTLKRRKIDTLPGSLMEALNLFRKSNLMRETLGDHIFDTLVSNKTVEWDNFRVAVTDFEIDNYLKAL
;
A
#
# COMPACT_ATOMS: atom_id res chain seq x y z
N ASN A 1 15.58 1.00 -9.82
CA ASN A 1 14.16 0.80 -10.14
C ASN A 1 13.33 1.95 -9.55
N ARG A 2 12.54 2.67 -10.37
CA ARG A 2 11.59 3.74 -9.91
C ARG A 2 10.13 3.28 -9.93
N SER A 3 9.84 2.08 -10.41
CA SER A 3 8.49 1.48 -10.44
C SER A 3 8.23 0.49 -9.31
N SER A 4 9.24 0.14 -8.51
CA SER A 4 9.10 -0.76 -7.37
C SER A 4 8.53 -0.09 -6.12
N LEU A 5 7.76 -0.88 -5.34
CA LEU A 5 7.16 -0.53 -4.04
C LEU A 5 8.23 -0.20 -3.00
N VAL A 6 9.22 -1.08 -2.89
CA VAL A 6 10.39 -0.95 -2.01
C VAL A 6 11.62 -0.71 -2.88
N ARG A 7 12.48 0.21 -2.45
CA ARG A 7 13.77 0.48 -3.08
C ARG A 7 14.87 0.45 -2.03
N VAL A 8 15.98 -0.20 -2.37
CA VAL A 8 17.25 -0.09 -1.64
C VAL A 8 18.13 0.89 -2.42
N PRO A 9 18.45 2.07 -1.86
CA PRO A 9 19.38 3.01 -2.48
C PRO A 9 20.78 2.39 -2.64
N MET A 10 21.52 2.85 -3.65
CA MET A 10 22.87 2.35 -3.90
C MET A 10 23.75 2.58 -2.68
N TYR A 11 24.42 1.51 -2.24
CA TYR A 11 25.39 1.55 -1.17
C TYR A 11 26.59 2.42 -1.57
N GLN A 12 27.05 3.27 -0.64
CA GLN A 12 28.23 4.10 -0.82
C GLN A 12 29.29 3.69 0.20
N LEU A 13 30.46 3.26 -0.28
CA LEU A 13 31.62 2.95 0.55
C LEU A 13 31.96 4.15 1.45
N GLY A 14 32.13 3.91 2.76
CA GLY A 14 32.38 4.95 3.76
C GLY A 14 31.14 5.69 4.26
N ARG A 15 29.92 5.29 3.84
CA ARG A 15 28.63 5.83 4.32
C ARG A 15 27.67 4.72 4.75
N GLU A 16 28.16 3.78 5.55
CA GLU A 16 27.39 2.63 6.04
C GLU A 16 26.11 3.05 6.77
N SER A 17 26.17 4.15 7.53
CA SER A 17 25.03 4.74 8.25
C SER A 17 23.91 5.26 7.34
N ALA A 18 24.16 5.43 6.04
CA ALA A 18 23.15 5.86 5.06
C ALA A 18 22.35 4.69 4.46
N THR A 19 22.72 3.44 4.78
CA THR A 19 22.02 2.23 4.33
C THR A 19 20.60 2.22 4.89
N ARG A 20 19.62 2.11 3.99
CA ARG A 20 18.20 2.20 4.35
C ARG A 20 17.33 1.49 3.31
N VAL A 21 16.06 1.32 3.68
CA VAL A 21 15.00 0.84 2.80
C VAL A 21 14.02 2.00 2.57
N GLU A 22 13.69 2.28 1.31
CA GLU A 22 12.70 3.29 0.93
C GLU A 22 11.39 2.58 0.55
N LEU A 23 10.38 2.65 1.43
CA LEU A 23 9.00 2.27 1.10
C LEU A 23 8.30 3.47 0.46
N ARG A 24 7.73 3.27 -0.74
CA ARG A 24 7.28 4.37 -1.61
C ARG A 24 5.75 4.44 -1.78
N SER A 25 5.00 3.57 -1.09
CA SER A 25 3.53 3.59 -1.12
C SER A 25 2.88 4.65 -0.21
N PRO A 26 3.42 5.03 0.97
CA PRO A 26 2.79 6.06 1.79
C PRO A 26 2.80 7.42 1.09
N ASP A 27 1.70 8.15 1.21
CA ASP A 27 1.53 9.51 0.70
C ASP A 27 1.28 10.53 1.85
N PRO A 28 1.36 11.86 1.58
CA PRO A 28 1.20 12.88 2.61
C PRO A 28 -0.19 12.98 3.28
N ALA A 29 -1.22 12.33 2.74
CA ALA A 29 -2.54 12.28 3.37
C ALA A 29 -2.62 11.25 4.51
N CYS A 30 -1.61 10.39 4.64
CA CYS A 30 -1.51 9.44 5.74
C CYS A 30 -1.30 10.17 7.08
N ASN A 31 -1.91 9.64 8.15
CA ASN A 31 -1.49 10.02 9.49
C ASN A 31 -0.06 9.46 9.73
N PRO A 32 0.96 10.31 9.98
CA PRO A 32 2.35 9.86 10.03
C PRO A 32 2.61 8.89 11.18
N TYR A 33 1.90 9.03 12.30
CA TYR A 33 2.05 8.13 13.46
C TYR A 33 1.54 6.73 13.14
N LEU A 34 0.36 6.64 12.52
CA LEU A 34 -0.22 5.35 12.13
C LEU A 34 0.60 4.68 11.03
N ALA A 35 1.07 5.46 10.05
CA ALA A 35 1.93 4.96 8.99
C ALA A 35 3.24 4.38 9.53
N PHE A 36 3.95 5.11 10.40
CA PHE A 36 5.20 4.62 10.98
C PHE A 36 4.99 3.42 11.92
N ALA A 37 3.89 3.39 12.69
CA ALA A 37 3.54 2.22 13.51
C ALA A 37 3.34 0.97 12.64
N ALA A 38 2.57 1.09 11.55
CA ALA A 38 2.34 -0.03 10.62
C ALA A 38 3.64 -0.49 9.93
N MET A 39 4.48 0.45 9.48
CA MET A 39 5.77 0.14 8.85
C MET A 39 6.73 -0.57 9.81
N LEU A 40 6.84 -0.08 11.04
CA LEU A 40 7.70 -0.68 12.06
C LEU A 40 7.22 -2.09 12.42
N ALA A 41 5.92 -2.26 12.65
CA ALA A 41 5.34 -3.55 13.00
C ALA A 41 5.52 -4.58 11.87
N ALA A 42 5.27 -4.21 10.62
CA ALA A 42 5.47 -5.09 9.47
C ALA A 42 6.94 -5.53 9.31
N GLY A 43 7.88 -4.58 9.44
CA GLY A 43 9.31 -4.89 9.38
C GLY A 43 9.77 -5.78 10.54
N TYR A 44 9.34 -5.46 11.76
CA TYR A 44 9.70 -6.22 12.95
C TYR A 44 9.15 -7.65 12.92
N GLU A 45 7.90 -7.83 12.48
CA GLU A 45 7.29 -9.15 12.33
C GLU A 45 8.06 -10.03 11.34
N GLY A 46 8.48 -9.47 10.21
CA GLY A 46 9.28 -10.18 9.21
C GLY A 46 10.64 -10.62 9.76
N ILE A 47 11.31 -9.78 10.55
CA ILE A 47 12.57 -10.12 11.22
C ILE A 47 12.34 -11.21 12.26
N LYS A 48 11.34 -11.03 13.13
CA LYS A 48 11.04 -11.94 14.24
C LYS A 48 10.68 -13.35 13.78
N LYS A 49 9.94 -13.46 12.66
CA LYS A 49 9.49 -14.75 12.10
C LYS A 49 10.36 -15.28 10.97
N GLY A 50 11.39 -14.53 10.54
CA GLY A 50 12.31 -14.96 9.49
C GLY A 50 11.62 -15.15 8.13
N TYR A 51 10.77 -14.21 7.72
CA TYR A 51 10.05 -14.32 6.45
C TYR A 51 11.01 -14.33 5.25
N PRO A 52 10.77 -15.20 4.26
CA PRO A 52 11.58 -15.25 3.05
C PRO A 52 11.40 -13.96 2.25
N LEU A 53 12.50 -13.38 1.79
CA LEU A 53 12.48 -12.25 0.86
C LEU A 53 12.40 -12.78 -0.57
N PRO A 54 11.51 -12.23 -1.42
CA PRO A 54 11.51 -12.56 -2.84
C PRO A 54 12.76 -11.98 -3.52
N GLU A 55 13.12 -12.57 -4.66
CA GLU A 55 14.18 -12.04 -5.53
C GLU A 55 13.83 -10.61 -6.00
N PRO A 56 14.83 -9.71 -6.09
CA PRO A 56 14.60 -8.34 -6.52
C PRO A 56 14.18 -8.30 -7.99
N ILE A 57 13.22 -7.42 -8.30
CA ILE A 57 12.78 -7.15 -9.67
C ILE A 57 13.51 -5.91 -10.18
N GLU A 58 14.43 -6.10 -11.11
CA GLU A 58 15.25 -5.01 -11.67
C GLU A 58 14.61 -4.32 -12.89
N GLU A 59 13.67 -5.00 -13.55
CA GLU A 59 12.93 -4.51 -14.71
C GLU A 59 11.87 -3.44 -14.36
N ASN A 60 11.43 -2.69 -15.38
CA ASN A 60 10.36 -1.72 -15.22
C ASN A 60 8.99 -2.41 -15.12
N ILE A 61 8.40 -2.44 -13.92
CA ILE A 61 7.11 -3.09 -13.66
C ILE A 61 5.95 -2.42 -14.43
N PHE A 62 6.05 -1.11 -14.76
CA PHE A 62 5.00 -0.39 -15.49
C PHE A 62 4.81 -0.85 -16.94
N GLU A 63 5.82 -1.49 -17.52
CA GLU A 63 5.77 -2.00 -18.90
C GLU A 63 5.26 -3.44 -18.96
N MET A 64 5.04 -4.08 -17.81
CA MET A 64 4.55 -5.46 -17.74
C MET A 64 3.03 -5.49 -17.87
N ASP A 65 2.53 -6.34 -18.77
CA ASP A 65 1.10 -6.63 -18.84
C ASP A 65 0.63 -7.46 -17.65
N SER A 66 -0.68 -7.46 -17.40
CA SER A 66 -1.30 -8.19 -16.28
C SER A 66 -1.02 -9.70 -16.33
N LYS A 67 -0.88 -10.27 -17.53
CA LYS A 67 -0.50 -11.69 -17.72
C LYS A 67 0.92 -11.96 -17.25
N THR A 68 1.86 -11.08 -17.55
CA THR A 68 3.26 -11.19 -17.14
C THR A 68 3.41 -11.01 -15.63
N LEU A 69 2.73 -10.03 -15.04
CA LEU A 69 2.70 -9.85 -13.58
C LEU A 69 2.23 -11.13 -12.88
N LYS A 70 1.11 -11.70 -13.34
CA LYS A 70 0.56 -12.95 -12.77
C LYS A 70 1.50 -14.14 -12.96
N ARG A 71 2.09 -14.30 -14.15
CA ARG A 71 3.07 -15.37 -14.43
C ARG A 71 4.30 -15.29 -13.53
N ARG A 72 4.76 -14.07 -13.24
CA ARG A 72 5.92 -13.79 -12.39
C ARG A 72 5.58 -13.70 -10.90
N LYS A 73 4.32 -13.93 -10.51
CA LYS A 73 3.83 -13.83 -9.12
C LYS A 73 4.13 -12.46 -8.49
N ILE A 74 3.99 -11.40 -9.27
CA ILE A 74 4.15 -10.03 -8.80
C ILE A 74 2.76 -9.54 -8.38
N ASP A 75 2.54 -9.44 -7.08
CA ASP A 75 1.30 -8.91 -6.54
C ASP A 75 1.23 -7.38 -6.71
N THR A 76 0.01 -6.88 -6.90
CA THR A 76 -0.28 -5.44 -6.99
C THR A 76 -0.94 -4.95 -5.71
N LEU A 77 -0.75 -3.66 -5.40
CA LEU A 77 -1.51 -3.01 -4.34
C LEU A 77 -3.02 -2.96 -4.66
N PRO A 78 -3.88 -2.77 -3.65
CA PRO A 78 -5.31 -2.57 -3.86
C PRO A 78 -5.62 -1.44 -4.85
N GLY A 79 -6.60 -1.64 -5.72
CA GLY A 79 -7.02 -0.65 -6.72
C GLY A 79 -7.97 0.42 -6.17
N SER A 80 -8.47 0.24 -4.94
CA SER A 80 -9.40 1.18 -4.29
C SER A 80 -9.27 1.16 -2.77
N LEU A 81 -9.79 2.21 -2.12
CA LEU A 81 -9.88 2.27 -0.66
C LEU A 81 -10.70 1.10 -0.09
N MET A 82 -11.79 0.70 -0.75
CA MET A 82 -12.59 -0.44 -0.30
C MET A 82 -11.82 -1.76 -0.33
N GLU A 83 -11.05 -2.02 -1.40
CA GLU A 83 -10.18 -3.20 -1.45
C GLU A 83 -9.12 -3.17 -0.34
N ALA A 84 -8.49 -2.01 -0.11
CA ALA A 84 -7.52 -1.83 0.98
C ALA A 84 -8.15 -2.11 2.35
N LEU A 85 -9.36 -1.60 2.61
CA LEU A 85 -10.10 -1.86 3.86
C LEU A 85 -10.44 -3.33 4.04
N ASN A 86 -10.80 -4.04 2.96
CA ASN A 86 -11.11 -5.47 3.02
C ASN A 86 -9.88 -6.33 3.34
N LEU A 87 -8.69 -5.96 2.87
CA LEU A 87 -7.44 -6.59 3.28
C LEU A 87 -7.07 -6.22 4.71
N PHE A 88 -7.19 -4.93 5.06
CA PHE A 88 -6.86 -4.41 6.38
C PHE A 88 -7.67 -5.11 7.48
N ARG A 89 -8.99 -5.29 7.29
CA ARG A 89 -9.89 -6.02 8.20
C ARG A 89 -9.44 -7.45 8.51
N LYS A 90 -8.73 -8.10 7.59
CA LYS A 90 -8.24 -9.48 7.72
C LYS A 90 -6.86 -9.56 8.36
N SER A 91 -6.22 -8.43 8.64
CA SER A 91 -4.85 -8.39 9.14
C SER A 91 -4.82 -8.44 10.67
N ASN A 92 -4.49 -9.60 11.22
CA ASN A 92 -4.23 -9.76 12.66
C ASN A 92 -3.10 -8.85 13.13
N LEU A 93 -2.02 -8.74 12.33
CA LEU A 93 -0.88 -7.88 12.66
C LEU A 93 -1.29 -6.42 12.85
N MET A 94 -2.14 -5.89 11.95
CA MET A 94 -2.59 -4.50 12.06
C MET A 94 -3.53 -4.29 13.25
N ARG A 95 -4.39 -5.26 13.56
CA ARG A 95 -5.25 -5.22 14.75
C ARG A 95 -4.42 -5.22 16.04
N GLU A 96 -3.44 -6.12 16.14
CA GLU A 96 -2.52 -6.18 17.29
C GLU A 96 -1.67 -4.91 17.42
N THR A 97 -1.21 -4.35 16.30
CA THR A 97 -0.35 -3.15 16.28
C THR A 97 -1.08 -1.89 16.73
N LEU A 98 -2.32 -1.69 16.26
CA LEU A 98 -3.08 -0.47 16.54
C LEU A 98 -3.96 -0.58 17.78
N GLY A 99 -4.25 -1.81 18.22
CA GLY A 99 -5.27 -2.10 19.23
C GLY A 99 -6.69 -1.95 18.67
N ASP A 100 -7.63 -2.64 19.31
CA ASP A 100 -9.02 -2.75 18.81
C ASP A 100 -9.67 -1.38 18.61
N HIS A 101 -9.49 -0.46 19.57
CA HIS A 101 -10.13 0.85 19.50
C HIS A 101 -9.71 1.65 18.26
N ILE A 102 -8.41 1.78 18.00
CA ILE A 102 -7.91 2.55 16.84
C ILE A 102 -8.23 1.81 15.54
N PHE A 103 -8.04 0.49 15.52
CA PHE A 103 -8.30 -0.34 14.35
C PHE A 103 -9.76 -0.20 13.90
N ASP A 104 -10.71 -0.44 14.81
CA ASP A 104 -12.13 -0.43 14.48
C ASP A 104 -12.61 0.99 14.13
N THR A 105 -12.11 2.02 14.81
CA THR A 105 -12.41 3.43 14.50
C THR A 105 -11.90 3.80 13.10
N LEU A 106 -10.68 3.40 12.74
CA LEU A 106 -10.10 3.68 11.43
C LEU A 106 -10.90 3.01 10.33
N VAL A 107 -11.27 1.73 10.51
CA VAL A 107 -12.11 0.98 9.57
C VAL A 107 -13.47 1.65 9.41
N SER A 108 -14.13 2.02 10.50
CA SER A 108 -15.43 2.69 10.47
C SER A 108 -15.36 4.01 9.72
N ASN A 109 -14.44 4.91 10.10
CA ASN A 109 -14.31 6.23 9.49
C ASN A 109 -14.02 6.14 7.99
N LYS A 110 -13.10 5.26 7.59
CA LYS A 110 -12.75 5.09 6.17
C LYS A 110 -13.83 4.38 5.36
N THR A 111 -14.70 3.60 5.99
CA THR A 111 -15.88 3.04 5.32
C THR A 111 -16.89 4.13 4.99
N VAL A 112 -17.17 5.04 5.94
CA VAL A 112 -18.05 6.19 5.71
C VAL A 112 -17.49 7.09 4.60
N GLU A 113 -16.18 7.34 4.60
CA GLU A 113 -15.50 8.10 3.54
C GLU A 113 -15.72 7.46 2.16
N TRP A 114 -15.55 6.15 2.04
CA TRP A 114 -15.79 5.42 0.80
C TRP A 114 -17.26 5.43 0.38
N ASP A 115 -18.18 5.25 1.32
CA ASP A 115 -19.61 5.25 1.04
C ASP A 115 -20.08 6.62 0.52
N ASN A 116 -19.54 7.70 1.05
CA ASN A 116 -19.79 9.05 0.53
C ASN A 116 -19.22 9.23 -0.88
N PHE A 117 -18.01 8.72 -1.15
CA PHE A 117 -17.39 8.81 -2.46
C PHE A 117 -18.18 8.04 -3.53
N ARG A 118 -18.58 6.80 -3.26
CA ARG A 118 -19.18 5.92 -4.28
C ARG A 118 -20.60 6.30 -4.71
N VAL A 119 -21.29 7.14 -3.92
CA VAL A 119 -22.65 7.62 -4.24
C VAL A 119 -22.64 9.02 -4.86
N ALA A 120 -21.48 9.67 -4.89
CA ALA A 120 -21.33 10.97 -5.53
C ALA A 120 -21.37 10.82 -7.06
N VAL A 121 -22.07 11.72 -7.74
CA VAL A 121 -21.99 11.86 -9.20
C VAL A 121 -20.87 12.83 -9.50
N THR A 122 -19.89 12.38 -10.28
CA THR A 122 -18.67 13.10 -10.64
C THR A 122 -18.82 13.79 -12.00
N ASP A 123 -17.99 14.81 -12.23
CA ASP A 123 -17.94 15.50 -13.53
C ASP A 123 -17.62 14.53 -14.69
N PHE A 124 -16.84 13.47 -14.43
CA PHE A 124 -16.57 12.43 -15.42
C PHE A 124 -17.85 11.77 -15.91
N GLU A 125 -18.77 11.42 -15.01
CA GLU A 125 -20.04 10.78 -15.38
C GLU A 125 -20.95 11.76 -16.12
N ILE A 126 -20.99 13.03 -15.70
CA ILE A 126 -21.73 14.08 -16.37
C ILE A 126 -21.21 14.28 -17.80
N ASP A 127 -19.89 14.40 -17.97
CA ASP A 127 -19.28 14.67 -19.26
C ASP A 127 -19.43 13.52 -20.27
N ASN A 128 -19.49 12.27 -19.81
CA ASN A 128 -19.54 11.09 -20.67
C ASN A 128 -20.96 10.56 -20.91
N TYR A 129 -21.85 10.64 -19.92
CA TYR A 129 -23.17 10.00 -20.00
C TYR A 129 -24.31 11.01 -20.16
N LEU A 130 -24.21 12.22 -19.60
CA LEU A 130 -25.28 13.23 -19.72
C LEU A 130 -25.32 13.85 -21.13
N LYS A 131 -24.16 14.05 -21.78
CA LYS A 131 -24.09 14.57 -23.16
C LYS A 131 -24.55 13.56 -24.22
N ALA A 132 -24.66 12.29 -23.85
CA ALA A 132 -25.14 11.21 -24.72
C ALA A 132 -26.67 11.04 -24.67
N LEU A 133 -27.35 11.79 -23.79
CA LEU A 133 -28.82 11.94 -23.72
C LEU A 133 -29.26 13.16 -24.54
#